data_AF-A0A844IRU6-F1
#
_entry.id   AF-A0A844IRU6-F1
#
_cell.length_a   1.000
_cell.length_b   1.000
_cell.length_c   1.000
_cell.angle_alpha   90.00
_cell.angle_beta   90.00
_cell.angle_gamma   90.00
#
_symmetry.space_group_name_H-M   'P 1'
#
loop_
_entity.id
_entity.type
_entity.pdbx_description
1 polymer ?
#
loop_
_entity_poly.entity_id
_entity_poly.type
_entity_poly.pdbx_seq_one_letter_code
_entity_poly.pdbx_strand_id
1 'polypeptide(L)'
;MTIEPDSSNSEINQEDELETGGSDHLLLTEGLEKKQISGQSAFNTNMIKGTAFLVESNSSLQTAITPRILLFTSLAIATTIISIVINNSFLGILGTLATLALSLFILFPWLRNVIQEWFSPQDRNVFVGLIGVIVGIIGLFRFTNLGSGLLRWGRRVNWDASGTLAEWFGALGQIAIAIIAVYVAWRQYVISKDLTIQQNLLTVQQNIITQQQTIDSYFQGVSDLVLDEEGLLEDWPQERAIAEGRTAAIFSSVDGSGKAKILRFLSRSKLLSPLQRDRRLGRAILDGSGGYAEDRLEGVRVIDLGVMLAGADLADNDLRWTDLSEANLIRANLSNCDLVKANLSRTILYDANLTNADLNGVRLFYGLPEQASPRSRTEPPNYETGEHTGAVVENADFTNAQRMSESTRYYCCTWCGEKTRRTIPGGCEGIPNKLGR
;
A
#
# COMPACT_ATOMS: atom_id res chain seq x y z
N MET A 1 18.83 -25.98 74.51
CA MET A 1 18.90 -24.97 75.59
C MET A 1 19.31 -23.67 74.90
N THR A 2 18.38 -22.88 74.37
CA THR A 2 17.73 -21.74 75.07
C THR A 2 18.78 -20.94 75.84
N ILE A 3 19.05 -19.68 75.51
CA ILE A 3 18.27 -18.50 75.88
C ILE A 3 18.80 -17.29 75.07
N GLU A 4 17.90 -16.57 74.38
CA GLU A 4 17.95 -15.11 74.11
C GLU A 4 17.30 -14.39 75.32
N PRO A 5 17.44 -13.05 75.60
CA PRO A 5 17.06 -11.98 74.66
C PRO A 5 17.68 -10.55 74.90
N ASP A 6 17.06 -9.55 74.26
CA ASP A 6 17.07 -8.07 74.45
C ASP A 6 18.17 -7.23 73.77
N SER A 7 17.92 -6.09 73.10
CA SER A 7 16.71 -5.25 72.95
C SER A 7 16.96 -4.17 71.87
N SER A 8 15.92 -3.77 71.12
CA SER A 8 15.46 -2.36 71.00
C SER A 8 14.38 -2.21 69.92
N ASN A 9 13.19 -1.87 70.42
CA ASN A 9 11.97 -1.48 69.73
C ASN A 9 12.09 -0.15 68.98
N SER A 10 11.35 -0.04 67.87
CA SER A 10 10.42 1.07 67.68
C SER A 10 9.24 0.62 66.81
N GLU A 11 8.17 0.17 67.46
CA GLU A 11 6.82 0.10 66.91
C GLU A 11 6.22 1.51 66.83
N ILE A 12 5.49 1.79 65.76
CA ILE A 12 4.19 2.48 65.85
C ILE A 12 3.20 1.67 65.02
N ASN A 13 2.32 0.95 65.72
CA ASN A 13 1.07 0.39 65.24
C ASN A 13 0.04 1.49 64.98
N GLN A 14 -0.85 1.27 64.02
CA GLN A 14 -2.29 1.30 64.30
C GLN A 14 -3.07 0.48 63.27
N GLU A 15 -3.62 -0.62 63.77
CA GLU A 15 -4.73 -1.41 63.22
C GLU A 15 -6.05 -0.62 63.36
N ASP A 16 -7.06 -0.96 62.53
CA ASP A 16 -8.41 -1.25 63.04
C ASP A 16 -9.25 -2.02 62.00
N GLU A 17 -9.67 -3.21 62.44
CA GLU A 17 -10.91 -4.03 62.25
C GLU A 17 -11.56 -4.18 60.85
N LEU A 18 -11.72 -5.40 60.29
CA LEU A 18 -12.76 -6.45 60.55
C LEU A 18 -14.20 -5.91 60.46
N GLU A 19 -15.20 -6.50 59.78
CA GLU A 19 -15.45 -7.85 59.28
C GLU A 19 -16.71 -7.85 58.36
N THR A 20 -16.99 -8.99 57.72
CA THR A 20 -18.31 -9.56 57.30
C THR A 20 -18.59 -9.82 55.80
N GLY A 21 -18.81 -11.11 55.50
CA GLY A 21 -19.70 -11.68 54.47
C GLY A 21 -19.25 -11.50 53.01
N GLY A 22 -18.93 -12.52 52.22
CA GLY A 22 -19.63 -13.79 52.07
C GLY A 22 -20.18 -13.87 50.63
N SER A 23 -19.70 -14.86 49.87
CA SER A 23 -20.22 -15.35 48.58
C SER A 23 -20.39 -14.36 47.43
N ASP A 24 -19.45 -14.34 46.46
CA ASP A 24 -19.72 -14.10 45.02
C ASP A 24 -18.43 -14.14 44.17
N HIS A 25 -17.66 -15.24 44.20
CA HIS A 25 -16.47 -15.37 43.34
C HIS A 25 -16.39 -16.65 42.49
N LEU A 26 -17.51 -17.36 42.34
CA LEU A 26 -17.63 -18.53 41.45
C LEU A 26 -18.52 -18.26 40.21
N LEU A 27 -18.57 -17.01 39.72
CA LEU A 27 -19.28 -16.62 38.49
C LEU A 27 -18.50 -15.58 37.65
N LEU A 28 -17.18 -15.51 37.81
CA LEU A 28 -16.34 -14.55 37.07
C LEU A 28 -15.33 -15.21 36.10
N THR A 29 -15.31 -16.54 36.02
CA THR A 29 -14.40 -17.28 35.13
C THR A 29 -15.02 -17.76 33.81
N GLU A 30 -16.35 -17.65 33.62
CA GLU A 30 -16.99 -17.93 32.31
C GLU A 30 -17.17 -16.68 31.43
N GLY A 31 -16.86 -15.48 31.95
CA GLY A 31 -17.04 -14.21 31.24
C GLY A 31 -15.79 -13.67 30.51
N LEU A 32 -14.62 -14.26 30.75
CA LEU A 32 -13.35 -13.73 30.23
C LEU A 32 -12.76 -14.55 29.07
N GLU A 33 -13.19 -15.80 28.87
CA GLU A 33 -12.82 -16.59 27.68
C GLU A 33 -13.66 -16.28 26.42
N LYS A 34 -14.75 -15.51 26.54
CA LYS A 34 -15.55 -15.07 25.38
C LYS A 34 -15.20 -13.67 24.85
N LYS A 35 -14.18 -13.00 25.41
CA LYS A 35 -13.82 -11.63 25.01
C LYS A 35 -12.47 -11.50 24.28
N GLN A 36 -11.81 -12.62 23.99
CA GLN A 36 -10.53 -12.65 23.29
C GLN A 36 -10.51 -13.54 22.04
N ILE A 37 -11.70 -13.76 21.45
CA ILE A 37 -11.87 -14.24 20.07
C ILE A 37 -12.75 -13.22 19.34
N SER A 38 -12.26 -11.98 19.20
CA SER A 38 -12.93 -10.93 18.41
C SER A 38 -11.96 -9.84 17.91
N GLY A 39 -10.65 -10.09 17.95
CA GLY A 39 -9.63 -9.08 17.61
C GLY A 39 -8.97 -9.23 16.24
N GLN A 40 -9.18 -10.35 15.55
CA GLN A 40 -8.45 -10.69 14.30
C GLN A 40 -9.34 -10.82 13.05
N SER A 41 -10.55 -10.26 13.08
CA SER A 41 -11.44 -10.17 11.91
C SER A 41 -11.69 -8.74 11.41
N ALA A 42 -10.94 -7.75 11.90
CA ALA A 42 -11.18 -6.34 11.60
C ALA A 42 -10.24 -5.70 10.57
N PHE A 43 -9.22 -6.41 10.06
CA PHE A 43 -8.29 -5.83 9.07
C PHE A 43 -8.40 -6.40 7.64
N ASN A 44 -9.15 -7.49 7.44
CA ASN A 44 -9.43 -8.06 6.12
C ASN A 44 -10.79 -7.66 5.51
N THR A 45 -11.50 -6.70 6.11
CA THR A 45 -12.84 -6.25 5.66
C THR A 45 -12.84 -4.91 4.93
N ASN A 46 -11.69 -4.41 4.50
CA ASN A 46 -11.60 -3.20 3.67
C ASN A 46 -11.03 -3.44 2.26
N MET A 47 -10.62 -4.68 1.92
CA MET A 47 -10.16 -5.05 0.57
C MET A 47 -11.19 -5.83 -0.26
N ILE A 48 -12.43 -5.98 0.24
CA ILE A 48 -13.60 -6.43 -0.55
C ILE A 48 -14.65 -5.30 -0.62
N LYS A 49 -14.19 -4.06 -0.83
CA LYS A 49 -15.06 -2.91 -1.16
C LYS A 49 -14.83 -2.34 -2.56
N GLY A 50 -13.89 -2.90 -3.32
CA GLY A 50 -13.53 -2.42 -4.67
C GLY A 50 -14.13 -3.21 -5.85
N THR A 51 -14.69 -4.40 -5.62
CA THR A 51 -15.21 -5.27 -6.70
C THR A 51 -16.63 -5.78 -6.43
N ALA A 52 -17.36 -5.07 -5.55
CA ALA A 52 -18.80 -5.25 -5.33
C ALA A 52 -19.58 -3.94 -5.54
N PHE A 53 -19.03 -2.96 -6.26
CA PHE A 53 -19.73 -1.71 -6.60
C PHE A 53 -20.58 -1.81 -7.89
N LEU A 54 -20.76 -3.02 -8.45
CA LEU A 54 -21.68 -3.26 -9.58
C LEU A 54 -22.85 -4.17 -9.24
N VAL A 55 -23.14 -4.38 -7.95
CA VAL A 55 -24.39 -5.03 -7.50
C VAL A 55 -24.86 -4.38 -6.20
N GLU A 56 -24.84 -3.04 -6.14
CA GLU A 56 -25.72 -2.36 -5.19
C GLU A 56 -27.11 -2.34 -5.82
N SER A 57 -27.94 -3.19 -5.25
CA SER A 57 -29.34 -3.36 -5.59
C SER A 57 -30.04 -2.00 -5.62
N ASN A 58 -30.48 -1.60 -6.81
CA ASN A 58 -31.59 -0.66 -7.00
C ASN A 58 -32.84 -1.22 -6.29
N SER A 59 -32.85 -1.10 -4.96
CA SER A 59 -33.90 -1.55 -4.04
C SER A 59 -34.78 -0.38 -3.58
N SER A 60 -34.77 0.73 -4.32
CA SER A 60 -35.67 1.88 -4.12
C SER A 60 -36.76 2.02 -5.20
N LEU A 61 -36.85 1.08 -6.13
CA LEU A 61 -37.90 1.04 -7.17
C LEU A 61 -38.98 -0.03 -6.93
N GLN A 62 -39.16 -0.49 -5.69
CA GLN A 62 -40.42 -1.10 -5.27
C GLN A 62 -41.40 0.00 -4.84
N THR A 63 -41.88 0.81 -5.79
CA THR A 63 -43.24 1.30 -5.64
C THR A 63 -44.12 0.07 -5.60
N ALA A 64 -44.64 -0.26 -4.41
CA ALA A 64 -45.54 -1.36 -4.17
C ALA A 64 -46.83 -1.17 -4.99
N ILE A 65 -46.79 -1.50 -6.28
CA ILE A 65 -48.00 -1.72 -7.06
C ILE A 65 -48.57 -3.01 -6.49
N THR A 66 -49.51 -2.86 -5.56
CA THR A 66 -50.20 -4.02 -4.98
C THR A 66 -50.77 -4.86 -6.13
N PRO A 67 -50.67 -6.19 -6.09
CA PRO A 67 -51.12 -7.07 -7.18
C PRO A 67 -52.59 -6.86 -7.56
N ARG A 68 -53.38 -6.29 -6.63
CA ARG A 68 -54.76 -5.85 -6.85
C ARG A 68 -54.87 -4.74 -7.89
N ILE A 69 -53.98 -3.75 -7.92
CA ILE A 69 -54.02 -2.63 -8.88
C ILE A 69 -53.76 -3.12 -10.31
N LEU A 70 -52.82 -4.05 -10.49
CA LEU A 70 -52.55 -4.67 -11.81
C LEU A 70 -53.76 -5.46 -12.33
N LEU A 71 -54.45 -6.19 -11.44
CA LEU A 71 -55.71 -6.88 -11.78
C LEU A 71 -56.84 -5.93 -12.16
N PHE A 72 -56.98 -4.80 -11.46
CA PHE A 72 -57.99 -3.79 -11.82
C PHE A 72 -57.66 -3.09 -13.14
N THR A 73 -56.38 -2.83 -13.45
CA THR A 73 -55.98 -2.27 -14.75
C THR A 73 -56.21 -3.23 -15.90
N SER A 74 -55.88 -4.51 -15.74
CA SER A 74 -56.11 -5.49 -16.80
C SER A 74 -57.61 -5.72 -17.04
N LEU A 75 -58.43 -5.67 -15.98
CA LEU A 75 -59.89 -5.73 -16.08
C LEU A 75 -60.47 -4.47 -16.76
N ALA A 76 -59.94 -3.28 -16.47
CA ALA A 76 -60.35 -2.04 -17.14
C ALA A 76 -59.95 -2.04 -18.64
N ILE A 77 -58.78 -2.59 -18.98
CA ILE A 77 -58.35 -2.76 -20.37
C ILE A 77 -59.21 -3.82 -21.08
N ALA A 78 -59.56 -4.92 -20.41
CA ALA A 78 -60.43 -5.94 -20.98
C ALA A 78 -61.85 -5.39 -21.25
N THR A 79 -62.41 -4.60 -20.34
CA THR A 79 -63.74 -3.99 -20.50
C THR A 79 -63.77 -2.90 -21.59
N THR A 80 -62.67 -2.16 -21.80
CA THR A 80 -62.54 -1.24 -22.94
C THR A 80 -62.45 -1.99 -24.27
N ILE A 81 -61.70 -3.08 -24.34
CA ILE A 81 -61.62 -3.90 -25.56
C ILE A 81 -62.98 -4.54 -25.88
N ILE A 82 -63.68 -5.08 -24.86
CA ILE A 82 -65.01 -5.69 -25.02
C ILE A 82 -66.05 -4.66 -25.46
N SER A 83 -66.00 -3.44 -24.92
CA SER A 83 -66.95 -2.38 -25.33
C SER A 83 -66.71 -1.87 -26.75
N ILE A 84 -65.45 -1.86 -27.22
CA ILE A 84 -65.11 -1.57 -28.62
C ILE A 84 -65.69 -2.64 -29.55
N VAL A 85 -65.60 -3.92 -29.17
CA VAL A 85 -66.11 -5.04 -29.98
C VAL A 85 -67.66 -5.06 -30.04
N ILE A 86 -68.34 -4.70 -28.95
CA ILE A 86 -69.81 -4.67 -28.87
C ILE A 86 -70.40 -3.38 -29.52
N ASN A 87 -69.56 -2.42 -29.93
CA ASN A 87 -69.94 -1.16 -30.57
C ASN A 87 -70.97 -0.33 -29.79
N ASN A 88 -70.89 -0.36 -28.45
CA ASN A 88 -71.76 0.43 -27.57
C ASN A 88 -70.99 1.62 -27.01
N SER A 89 -71.32 2.83 -27.50
CA SER A 89 -70.57 4.05 -27.21
C SER A 89 -70.59 4.44 -25.72
N PHE A 90 -71.65 4.14 -24.98
CA PHE A 90 -71.76 4.55 -23.57
C PHE A 90 -70.82 3.74 -22.67
N LEU A 91 -70.76 2.42 -22.86
CA LEU A 91 -69.81 1.57 -22.14
C LEU A 91 -68.34 1.84 -22.53
N GLY A 92 -68.09 2.20 -23.79
CA GLY A 92 -66.75 2.53 -24.26
C GLY A 92 -66.18 3.80 -23.62
N ILE A 93 -67.00 4.85 -23.46
CA ILE A 93 -66.58 6.10 -22.79
C ILE A 93 -66.28 5.85 -21.31
N LEU A 94 -67.14 5.12 -20.61
CA LEU A 94 -66.92 4.79 -19.20
C LEU A 94 -65.68 3.91 -18.99
N GLY A 95 -65.48 2.91 -19.85
CA GLY A 95 -64.30 2.07 -19.81
C GLY A 95 -63.02 2.87 -20.06
N THR A 96 -63.00 3.71 -21.10
CA THR A 96 -61.80 4.47 -21.47
C THR A 96 -61.44 5.52 -20.43
N LEU A 97 -62.43 6.19 -19.83
CA LEU A 97 -62.21 7.08 -18.69
C LEU A 97 -61.65 6.33 -17.48
N ALA A 98 -62.20 5.15 -17.16
CA ALA A 98 -61.71 4.34 -16.05
C ALA A 98 -60.26 3.87 -16.29
N THR A 99 -59.93 3.39 -17.49
CA THR A 99 -58.58 2.97 -17.86
C THR A 99 -57.59 4.13 -17.80
N LEU A 100 -57.97 5.30 -18.33
CA LEU A 100 -57.11 6.49 -18.32
C LEU A 100 -56.87 6.99 -16.90
N ALA A 101 -57.92 7.08 -16.07
CA ALA A 101 -57.79 7.50 -14.68
C ALA A 101 -56.88 6.56 -13.87
N LEU A 102 -57.04 5.24 -14.05
CA LEU A 102 -56.26 4.23 -13.34
C LEU A 102 -54.80 4.21 -13.82
N SER A 103 -54.56 4.39 -15.13
CA SER A 103 -53.22 4.49 -15.70
C SER A 103 -52.47 5.74 -15.21
N LEU A 104 -53.15 6.88 -15.15
CA LEU A 104 -52.58 8.12 -14.64
C LEU A 104 -52.24 8.02 -13.15
N PHE A 105 -53.09 7.36 -12.36
CA PHE A 105 -52.87 7.13 -10.93
C PHE A 105 -51.62 6.27 -10.65
N ILE A 106 -51.30 5.31 -11.53
CA ILE A 106 -50.12 4.45 -11.41
C ILE A 106 -48.84 5.16 -11.82
N LEU A 107 -48.90 6.01 -12.85
CA LEU A 107 -47.72 6.74 -13.34
C LEU A 107 -47.35 7.93 -12.44
N PHE A 108 -48.31 8.49 -11.69
CA PHE A 108 -48.10 9.69 -10.88
C PHE A 108 -47.00 9.56 -9.81
N PRO A 109 -46.88 8.46 -9.04
CA PRO A 109 -45.81 8.29 -8.05
C PRO A 109 -44.41 8.20 -8.69
N TRP A 110 -44.28 7.47 -9.80
CA TRP A 110 -43.02 7.37 -10.53
C TRP A 110 -42.60 8.74 -11.09
N LEU A 111 -43.54 9.45 -11.72
CA LEU A 111 -43.30 10.77 -12.27
C LEU A 111 -42.90 11.77 -11.18
N ARG A 112 -43.52 11.69 -10.00
CA ARG A 112 -43.16 12.50 -8.83
C ARG A 112 -41.71 12.27 -8.39
N ASN A 113 -41.26 11.02 -8.35
CA ASN A 113 -39.90 10.68 -7.95
C ASN A 113 -38.88 11.17 -8.99
N VAL A 114 -39.14 10.97 -10.28
CA VAL A 114 -38.28 11.49 -11.36
C VAL A 114 -38.16 13.01 -11.30
N ILE A 115 -39.26 13.72 -11.06
CA ILE A 115 -39.25 15.18 -10.90
C ILE A 115 -38.46 15.60 -9.66
N GLN A 116 -38.52 14.83 -8.58
CA GLN A 116 -37.78 15.11 -7.34
C GLN A 116 -36.27 14.87 -7.49
N GLU A 117 -35.87 13.92 -8.31
CA GLU A 117 -34.47 13.57 -8.54
C GLU A 117 -33.80 14.51 -9.55
N TRP A 118 -34.55 14.97 -10.56
CA TRP A 118 -34.03 15.85 -11.61
C TRP A 118 -34.05 17.33 -11.25
N PHE A 119 -34.91 17.77 -10.33
CA PHE A 119 -35.09 19.20 -10.02
C PHE A 119 -34.92 19.49 -8.52
N SER A 120 -34.04 20.44 -8.18
CA SER A 120 -33.86 20.88 -6.81
C SER A 120 -35.14 21.53 -6.26
N PRO A 121 -35.33 21.61 -4.92
CA PRO A 121 -36.52 22.21 -4.32
C PRO A 121 -36.80 23.65 -4.77
N GLN A 122 -35.75 24.40 -5.12
CA GLN A 122 -35.85 25.79 -5.58
C GLN A 122 -36.30 25.85 -7.05
N ASP A 123 -35.77 24.98 -7.91
CA ASP A 123 -36.08 24.94 -9.34
C ASP A 123 -37.52 24.47 -9.61
N ARG A 124 -38.06 23.60 -8.75
CA ARG A 124 -39.46 23.11 -8.85
C ARG A 124 -40.50 24.22 -8.73
N ASN A 125 -40.31 25.14 -7.79
CA ASN A 125 -41.24 26.25 -7.59
C ASN A 125 -41.19 27.24 -8.76
N VAL A 126 -39.99 27.47 -9.31
CA VAL A 126 -39.81 28.29 -10.51
C VAL A 126 -40.49 27.64 -11.72
N PHE A 127 -40.33 26.33 -11.91
CA PHE A 127 -40.93 25.61 -13.03
C PHE A 127 -42.47 25.61 -12.99
N VAL A 128 -43.06 25.34 -11.82
CA VAL A 128 -44.52 25.41 -11.62
C VAL A 128 -45.02 26.85 -11.81
N GLY A 129 -44.30 27.84 -11.30
CA GLY A 129 -44.61 29.25 -11.53
C GLY A 129 -44.59 29.63 -13.01
N LEU A 130 -43.61 29.14 -13.76
CA LEU A 130 -43.45 29.42 -15.19
C LEU A 130 -44.57 28.79 -16.03
N ILE A 131 -44.95 27.54 -15.73
CA ILE A 131 -46.14 26.90 -16.34
C ILE A 131 -47.41 27.68 -15.98
N GLY A 132 -47.56 28.10 -14.73
CA GLY A 132 -48.70 28.90 -14.28
C GLY A 132 -48.82 30.24 -15.02
N VAL A 133 -47.70 30.92 -15.26
CA VAL A 133 -47.65 32.15 -16.06
C VAL A 133 -48.05 31.87 -17.51
N ILE A 134 -47.54 30.80 -18.13
CA ILE A 134 -47.90 30.44 -19.51
C ILE A 134 -49.40 30.14 -19.63
N VAL A 135 -49.94 29.31 -18.74
CA VAL A 135 -51.38 28.99 -18.71
C VAL A 135 -52.21 30.23 -18.43
N GLY A 136 -51.76 31.10 -17.52
CA GLY A 136 -52.39 32.38 -17.23
C GLY A 136 -52.42 33.32 -18.43
N ILE A 137 -51.33 33.43 -19.18
CA ILE A 137 -51.25 34.23 -20.41
C ILE A 137 -52.18 33.66 -21.48
N ILE A 138 -52.12 32.34 -21.73
CA ILE A 138 -53.01 31.67 -22.71
C ILE A 138 -54.48 31.85 -22.31
N GLY A 139 -54.81 31.68 -21.03
CA GLY A 139 -56.14 31.91 -20.48
C GLY A 139 -56.59 33.35 -20.67
N LEU A 140 -55.73 34.33 -20.36
CA LEU A 140 -56.00 35.73 -20.60
C LEU A 140 -56.31 35.98 -22.07
N PHE A 141 -55.49 35.48 -23.00
CA PHE A 141 -55.72 35.62 -24.45
C PHE A 141 -56.98 34.92 -24.97
N ARG A 142 -57.38 33.80 -24.36
CA ARG A 142 -58.57 33.04 -24.77
C ARG A 142 -59.86 33.66 -24.24
N PHE A 143 -59.85 34.17 -23.00
CA PHE A 143 -61.04 34.70 -22.32
C PHE A 143 -61.21 36.22 -22.47
N THR A 144 -60.13 36.95 -22.72
CA THR A 144 -60.22 38.38 -23.08
C THR A 144 -60.09 38.52 -24.58
N ASN A 145 -60.96 39.31 -25.21
CA ASN A 145 -60.95 39.56 -26.66
C ASN A 145 -59.76 40.45 -27.12
N LEU A 146 -58.69 40.51 -26.31
CA LEU A 146 -57.47 41.32 -26.48
C LEU A 146 -56.60 40.84 -27.65
N GLY A 147 -56.71 39.58 -28.07
CA GLY A 147 -55.98 39.05 -29.22
C GLY A 147 -56.22 39.82 -30.52
N SER A 148 -57.45 40.32 -30.73
CA SER A 148 -57.83 41.10 -31.91
C SER A 148 -57.29 42.54 -31.92
N GLY A 149 -56.96 43.09 -30.75
CA GLY A 149 -56.35 44.41 -30.59
C GLY A 149 -54.83 44.37 -30.78
N LEU A 150 -54.18 43.33 -30.25
CA LEU A 150 -52.74 43.15 -30.37
C LEU A 150 -52.31 42.83 -31.81
N LEU A 151 -53.10 42.04 -32.56
CA LEU A 151 -52.86 41.77 -34.00
C LEU A 151 -52.96 43.04 -34.87
N ARG A 152 -53.71 44.05 -34.44
CA ARG A 152 -53.78 45.38 -35.10
C ARG A 152 -52.64 46.31 -34.68
N TRP A 153 -52.13 46.16 -33.46
CA TRP A 153 -50.92 46.84 -33.01
C TRP A 153 -49.66 46.26 -33.68
N GLY A 154 -49.54 44.92 -33.75
CA GLY A 154 -48.43 44.23 -34.39
C GLY A 154 -48.27 44.55 -35.87
N ARG A 155 -49.36 44.81 -36.61
CA ARG A 155 -49.28 45.31 -38.01
C ARG A 155 -48.81 46.77 -38.15
N ARG A 156 -48.81 47.55 -37.07
CA ARG A 156 -48.27 48.92 -37.02
C ARG A 156 -46.81 48.98 -36.55
N VAL A 157 -46.28 47.87 -36.04
CA VAL A 157 -44.87 47.75 -35.67
C VAL A 157 -44.06 47.54 -36.94
N ASN A 158 -43.05 48.37 -37.16
CA ASN A 158 -42.17 48.27 -38.32
C ASN A 158 -41.20 47.10 -38.11
N TRP A 159 -41.59 45.91 -38.59
CA TRP A 159 -40.84 44.67 -38.37
C TRP A 159 -39.43 44.68 -38.96
N ASP A 160 -39.15 45.57 -39.94
CA ASP A 160 -37.80 45.75 -40.50
C ASP A 160 -36.78 46.25 -39.46
N ALA A 161 -37.17 47.17 -38.58
CA ALA A 161 -36.28 47.68 -37.52
C ALA A 161 -36.04 46.63 -36.41
N SER A 162 -37.02 45.75 -36.17
CA SER A 162 -36.88 44.62 -35.25
C SER A 162 -35.97 43.53 -35.83
N GLY A 163 -35.95 43.35 -37.16
CA GLY A 163 -35.06 42.43 -37.85
C GLY A 163 -33.59 42.77 -37.65
N THR A 164 -33.22 44.04 -37.77
CA THR A 164 -31.83 44.48 -37.51
C THR A 164 -31.43 44.27 -36.04
N LEU A 165 -32.33 44.54 -35.09
CA LEU A 165 -32.06 44.24 -33.68
C LEU A 165 -31.84 42.74 -33.45
N ALA A 166 -32.62 41.88 -34.11
CA ALA A 166 -32.47 40.43 -34.02
C ALA A 166 -31.11 39.94 -34.55
N GLU A 167 -30.58 40.56 -35.61
CA GLU A 167 -29.24 40.25 -36.13
C GLU A 167 -28.13 40.61 -35.12
N TRP A 168 -28.23 41.76 -34.45
CA TRP A 168 -27.29 42.15 -33.39
C TRP A 168 -27.33 41.20 -32.20
N PHE A 169 -28.53 40.80 -31.76
CA PHE A 169 -28.69 39.79 -30.70
C PHE A 169 -28.16 38.42 -31.15
N GLY A 170 -28.31 38.06 -32.43
CA GLY A 170 -27.75 36.84 -33.00
C GLY A 170 -26.22 36.81 -32.98
N ALA A 171 -25.57 37.90 -33.41
CA ALA A 171 -24.12 38.03 -33.38
C ALA A 171 -23.57 38.00 -31.94
N LEU A 172 -24.24 38.68 -31.01
CA LEU A 172 -23.87 38.69 -29.59
C LEU A 172 -24.04 37.29 -28.97
N GLY A 173 -25.10 36.56 -29.36
CA GLY A 173 -25.30 35.16 -28.99
C GLY A 173 -24.19 34.24 -29.50
N GLN A 174 -23.73 34.41 -30.74
CA GLN A 174 -22.61 33.64 -31.29
C GLN A 174 -21.31 33.88 -30.53
N ILE A 175 -21.02 35.13 -30.17
CA ILE A 175 -19.85 35.48 -29.36
C ILE A 175 -19.94 34.83 -27.97
N ALA A 176 -21.11 34.89 -27.33
CA ALA A 176 -21.33 34.24 -26.03
C ALA A 176 -21.13 32.72 -26.10
N ILE A 177 -21.65 32.06 -27.15
CA ILE A 177 -21.46 30.62 -27.38
C ILE A 177 -19.97 30.29 -27.56
N ALA A 178 -19.24 31.09 -28.34
CA ALA A 178 -17.80 30.88 -28.55
C ALA A 178 -17.01 31.00 -27.24
N ILE A 179 -17.32 32.00 -26.39
CA ILE A 179 -16.69 32.17 -25.07
C ILE A 179 -16.99 30.98 -24.16
N ILE A 180 -18.24 30.52 -24.12
CA ILE A 180 -18.63 29.35 -23.33
C ILE A 180 -17.92 28.09 -23.85
N ALA A 181 -17.80 27.91 -25.16
CA ALA A 181 -17.10 26.78 -25.75
C ALA A 181 -15.61 26.75 -25.35
N VAL A 182 -14.93 27.90 -25.39
CA VAL A 182 -13.54 28.01 -24.92
C VAL A 182 -13.43 27.73 -23.43
N TYR A 183 -14.34 28.25 -22.61
CA TYR A 183 -14.36 27.97 -21.18
C TYR A 183 -14.57 26.48 -20.88
N VAL A 184 -15.53 25.84 -21.56
CA VAL A 184 -15.80 24.40 -21.42
C VAL A 184 -14.59 23.58 -21.87
N ALA A 185 -13.99 23.92 -23.02
CA ALA A 185 -12.79 23.24 -23.51
C ALA A 185 -11.61 23.38 -22.54
N TRP A 186 -11.39 24.57 -21.98
CA TRP A 186 -10.37 24.80 -20.97
C TRP A 186 -10.64 23.99 -19.69
N ARG A 187 -11.89 23.97 -19.21
CA ARG A 187 -12.30 23.17 -18.05
C ARG A 187 -12.11 21.68 -18.28
N GLN A 188 -12.46 21.16 -19.47
CA GLN A 188 -12.23 19.77 -19.85
C GLN A 188 -10.75 19.41 -19.87
N TYR A 189 -9.90 20.30 -20.42
CA TYR A 189 -8.45 20.10 -20.43
C TYR A 189 -7.85 20.04 -19.03
N VAL A 190 -8.23 20.98 -18.14
CA VAL A 190 -7.75 20.99 -16.74
C VAL A 190 -8.14 19.69 -16.03
N ILE A 191 -9.41 19.30 -16.14
CA ILE A 191 -9.92 18.06 -15.53
C ILE A 191 -9.17 16.83 -16.05
N SER A 192 -8.96 16.71 -17.37
CA SER A 192 -8.24 15.58 -17.98
C SER A 192 -6.78 15.48 -17.51
N LYS A 193 -6.09 16.62 -17.37
CA LYS A 193 -4.72 16.65 -16.86
C LYS A 193 -4.66 16.18 -15.41
N ASP A 194 -5.57 16.64 -14.56
CA ASP A 194 -5.62 16.27 -13.14
C ASP A 194 -5.93 14.77 -12.97
N LEU A 195 -6.88 14.22 -13.73
CA LEU A 195 -7.17 12.78 -13.77
C LEU A 195 -5.94 11.96 -14.16
N THR A 196 -5.19 12.39 -15.17
CA THR A 196 -3.99 11.69 -15.64
C THR A 196 -2.88 11.70 -14.58
N ILE A 197 -2.69 12.85 -13.92
CA ILE A 197 -1.69 12.98 -12.84
C ILE A 197 -2.09 12.11 -11.64
N GLN A 198 -3.35 12.16 -11.23
CA GLN A 198 -3.86 11.34 -10.12
C GLN A 198 -3.71 9.85 -10.42
N GLN A 199 -4.03 9.41 -11.63
CA GLN A 199 -3.89 8.00 -12.02
C GLN A 199 -2.43 7.54 -11.99
N ASN A 200 -1.50 8.34 -12.52
CA ASN A 200 -0.08 8.02 -12.48
C ASN A 200 0.44 7.94 -11.02
N LEU A 201 0.07 8.88 -10.16
CA LEU A 201 0.45 8.85 -8.75
C LEU A 201 -0.12 7.61 -8.04
N LEU A 202 -1.38 7.25 -8.30
CA LEU A 202 -2.00 6.05 -7.75
C LEU A 202 -1.28 4.77 -8.21
N THR A 203 -0.87 4.68 -9.49
CA THR A 203 -0.14 3.50 -9.98
C THR A 203 1.23 3.34 -9.32
N VAL A 204 1.96 4.44 -9.11
CA VAL A 204 3.25 4.41 -8.41
C VAL A 204 3.06 3.98 -6.95
N GLN A 205 2.06 4.55 -6.26
CA GLN A 205 1.74 4.17 -4.88
C GLN A 205 1.35 2.68 -4.79
N GLN A 206 0.55 2.19 -5.73
CA GLN A 206 0.16 0.78 -5.75
C GLN A 206 1.36 -0.15 -5.90
N ASN A 207 2.31 0.17 -6.79
CA ASN A 207 3.54 -0.62 -6.95
C ASN A 207 4.37 -0.67 -5.66
N ILE A 208 4.50 0.45 -4.95
CA ILE A 208 5.22 0.51 -3.66
C ILE A 208 4.51 -0.35 -2.60
N ILE A 209 3.18 -0.25 -2.49
CA ILE A 209 2.39 -1.02 -1.53
C ILE A 209 2.50 -2.52 -1.82
N THR A 210 2.39 -2.92 -3.09
CA THR A 210 2.51 -4.32 -3.49
C THR A 210 3.89 -4.87 -3.18
N GLN A 211 4.96 -4.10 -3.37
CA GLN A 211 6.30 -4.51 -2.97
C GLN A 211 6.42 -4.69 -1.44
N GLN A 212 5.88 -3.75 -0.65
CA GLN A 212 5.90 -3.87 0.81
C GLN A 212 5.16 -5.13 1.29
N GLN A 213 3.95 -5.37 0.77
CA GLN A 213 3.18 -6.58 1.09
C GLN A 213 3.92 -7.86 0.71
N THR A 214 4.63 -7.86 -0.42
CA THR A 214 5.43 -9.01 -0.87
C THR A 214 6.60 -9.26 0.09
N ILE A 215 7.28 -8.19 0.53
CA ILE A 215 8.39 -8.29 1.50
C ILE A 215 7.88 -8.75 2.87
N ASP A 216 6.75 -8.22 3.35
CA ASP A 216 6.17 -8.61 4.63
C ASP A 216 5.72 -10.09 4.62
N SER A 217 5.09 -10.53 3.53
CA SER A 217 4.73 -11.94 3.35
C SER A 217 5.97 -12.83 3.29
N TYR A 218 7.06 -12.36 2.68
CA TYR A 218 8.34 -13.05 2.71
C TYR A 218 8.91 -13.15 4.13
N PHE A 219 8.91 -12.06 4.91
CA PHE A 219 9.40 -12.08 6.29
C PHE A 219 8.61 -13.06 7.15
N GLN A 220 7.29 -13.03 7.07
CA GLN A 220 6.45 -13.98 7.78
C GLN A 220 6.76 -15.42 7.33
N GLY A 221 6.83 -15.67 6.03
CA GLY A 221 7.08 -17.01 5.51
C GLY A 221 8.48 -17.57 5.82
N VAL A 222 9.49 -16.71 6.02
CA VAL A 222 10.81 -17.13 6.51
C VAL A 222 10.80 -17.34 8.03
N SER A 223 10.14 -16.46 8.78
CA SER A 223 9.98 -16.63 10.22
C SER A 223 9.25 -17.93 10.58
N ASP A 224 8.13 -18.23 9.92
CA ASP A 224 7.34 -19.45 10.15
C ASP A 224 8.10 -20.73 9.78
N LEU A 225 9.15 -20.62 8.95
CA LEU A 225 9.92 -21.74 8.45
C LEU A 225 11.15 -22.05 9.32
N VAL A 226 11.63 -21.06 10.05
CA VAL A 226 12.91 -21.10 10.77
C VAL A 226 12.68 -21.00 12.28
N LEU A 227 11.47 -20.67 12.73
CA LEU A 227 11.13 -20.57 14.14
C LEU A 227 10.14 -21.66 14.54
N ASP A 228 10.32 -22.21 15.75
CA ASP A 228 9.38 -23.14 16.38
C ASP A 228 8.18 -22.41 17.03
N GLU A 229 7.27 -23.18 17.66
CA GLU A 229 6.07 -22.63 18.33
C GLU A 229 6.42 -21.68 19.49
N GLU A 230 7.60 -21.86 20.09
CA GLU A 230 8.15 -21.03 21.14
C GLU A 230 8.93 -19.81 20.62
N GLY A 231 9.12 -19.68 19.31
CA GLY A 231 9.84 -18.58 18.66
C GLY A 231 11.36 -18.71 18.70
N LEU A 232 11.88 -19.91 18.96
CA LEU A 232 13.30 -20.24 18.90
C LEU A 232 13.69 -20.73 17.51
N LEU A 233 14.94 -20.53 17.14
CA LEU A 233 15.46 -20.91 15.83
C LEU A 233 15.54 -22.44 15.70
N GLU A 234 14.62 -22.99 14.92
CA GLU A 234 14.57 -24.37 14.50
C GLU A 234 14.57 -24.40 12.98
N ASP A 235 15.75 -24.63 12.39
CA ASP A 235 15.91 -24.75 10.95
C ASP A 235 16.54 -26.09 10.57
N TRP A 236 15.76 -26.89 9.87
CA TRP A 236 16.19 -28.14 9.30
C TRP A 236 16.88 -27.92 7.93
N PRO A 237 17.75 -28.84 7.47
CA PRO A 237 18.40 -28.71 6.17
C PRO A 237 17.43 -28.48 5.00
N GLN A 238 16.22 -29.05 5.05
CA GLN A 238 15.19 -28.87 4.03
C GLN A 238 14.58 -27.46 4.10
N GLU A 239 14.29 -26.98 5.30
CA GLU A 239 13.73 -25.65 5.54
C GLU A 239 14.71 -24.55 5.12
N ARG A 240 16.01 -24.72 5.41
CA ARG A 240 17.05 -23.82 4.89
C ARG A 240 17.04 -23.75 3.37
N ALA A 241 16.98 -24.89 2.68
CA ALA A 241 16.91 -24.91 1.23
C ALA A 241 15.66 -24.17 0.70
N ILE A 242 14.51 -24.31 1.39
CA ILE A 242 13.28 -23.58 1.06
C ILE A 242 13.45 -22.07 1.34
N ALA A 243 14.05 -21.70 2.47
CA ALA A 243 14.30 -20.32 2.86
C ALA A 243 15.24 -19.62 1.87
N GLU A 244 16.31 -20.30 1.46
CA GLU A 244 17.26 -19.85 0.43
C GLU A 244 16.56 -19.67 -0.91
N GLY A 245 15.75 -20.64 -1.34
CA GLY A 245 14.97 -20.56 -2.58
C GLY A 245 13.98 -19.38 -2.57
N ARG A 246 13.27 -19.18 -1.46
CA ARG A 246 12.37 -18.01 -1.28
C ARG A 246 13.15 -16.70 -1.30
N THR A 247 14.31 -16.66 -0.65
CA THR A 247 15.17 -15.48 -0.60
C THR A 247 15.70 -15.10 -1.98
N ALA A 248 16.14 -16.08 -2.78
CA ALA A 248 16.55 -15.86 -4.16
C ALA A 248 15.39 -15.35 -5.03
N ALA A 249 14.19 -15.92 -4.87
CA ALA A 249 13.02 -15.52 -5.63
C ALA A 249 12.60 -14.07 -5.31
N ILE A 250 12.59 -13.68 -4.02
CA ILE A 250 12.23 -12.31 -3.63
C ILE A 250 13.27 -11.31 -4.12
N PHE A 251 14.57 -11.62 -4.06
CA PHE A 251 15.63 -10.73 -4.58
C PHE A 251 15.51 -10.48 -6.07
N SER A 252 14.96 -11.42 -6.84
CA SER A 252 14.72 -11.22 -8.27
C SER A 252 13.55 -10.29 -8.57
N SER A 253 12.60 -10.13 -7.63
CA SER A 253 11.35 -9.37 -7.83
C SER A 253 11.33 -8.00 -7.14
N VAL A 254 12.29 -7.71 -6.27
CA VAL A 254 12.37 -6.42 -5.55
C VAL A 254 13.53 -5.55 -6.04
N ASP A 255 13.38 -4.24 -5.85
CA ASP A 255 14.39 -3.24 -6.18
C ASP A 255 15.53 -3.21 -5.14
N GLY A 256 16.50 -2.31 -5.32
CA GLY A 256 17.64 -2.16 -4.41
C GLY A 256 17.23 -1.84 -2.96
N SER A 257 16.18 -1.02 -2.79
CA SER A 257 15.63 -0.70 -1.47
C SER A 257 15.02 -1.90 -0.78
N GLY A 258 14.23 -2.71 -1.51
CA GLY A 258 13.70 -3.97 -1.02
C GLY A 258 14.80 -4.95 -0.61
N LYS A 259 15.84 -5.13 -1.46
CA LYS A 259 17.00 -5.98 -1.14
C LYS A 259 17.70 -5.54 0.14
N ALA A 260 17.95 -4.24 0.31
CA ALA A 260 18.59 -3.70 1.49
C ALA A 260 17.79 -3.95 2.77
N LYS A 261 16.46 -3.79 2.73
CA LYS A 261 15.57 -4.11 3.86
C LYS A 261 15.65 -5.58 4.25
N ILE A 262 15.62 -6.47 3.26
CA ILE A 262 15.71 -7.91 3.51
C ILE A 262 17.08 -8.28 4.09
N LEU A 263 18.18 -7.80 3.50
CA LEU A 263 19.53 -8.07 4.00
C LEU A 263 19.69 -7.64 5.46
N ARG A 264 19.16 -6.46 5.82
CA ARG A 264 19.17 -5.98 7.20
C ARG A 264 18.34 -6.84 8.14
N PHE A 265 17.16 -7.27 7.71
CA PHE A 265 16.33 -8.18 8.49
C PHE A 265 17.07 -9.50 8.74
N LEU A 266 17.55 -10.16 7.67
CA LEU A 266 18.25 -11.43 7.76
C LEU A 266 19.52 -11.34 8.64
N SER A 267 20.26 -10.23 8.55
CA SER A 267 21.42 -9.99 9.39
C SER A 267 21.07 -9.78 10.87
N ARG A 268 20.03 -8.98 11.17
CA ARG A 268 19.61 -8.70 12.55
C ARG A 268 19.06 -9.93 13.24
N SER A 269 18.36 -10.77 12.50
CA SER A 269 17.83 -12.06 12.96
C SER A 269 18.88 -13.17 12.99
N LYS A 270 20.16 -12.84 12.78
CA LYS A 270 21.29 -13.80 12.76
C LYS A 270 21.16 -14.94 11.75
N LEU A 271 20.29 -14.79 10.75
CA LEU A 271 20.06 -15.80 9.71
C LEU A 271 21.20 -15.87 8.69
N LEU A 272 21.90 -14.76 8.52
CA LEU A 272 23.10 -14.70 7.69
C LEU A 272 24.34 -15.15 8.46
N SER A 273 24.38 -15.08 9.79
CA SER A 273 25.59 -15.40 10.54
C SER A 273 25.75 -16.92 10.69
N PRO A 274 27.00 -17.45 10.71
CA PRO A 274 27.22 -18.88 10.90
C PRO A 274 26.99 -19.23 12.37
N LEU A 275 25.97 -20.03 12.65
CA LEU A 275 25.55 -20.38 14.00
C LEU A 275 26.07 -21.76 14.39
N GLN A 276 26.42 -21.91 15.67
CA GLN A 276 26.80 -23.18 16.25
C GLN A 276 25.57 -24.10 16.34
N ARG A 277 25.77 -25.37 16.01
CA ARG A 277 24.68 -26.35 15.87
C ARG A 277 24.93 -27.60 16.70
N ASP A 278 23.86 -28.19 17.19
CA ASP A 278 23.92 -29.59 17.64
C ASP A 278 24.10 -30.50 16.41
N ARG A 279 25.10 -31.37 16.46
CA ARG A 279 25.42 -32.37 15.43
C ARG A 279 24.29 -33.38 15.20
N ARG A 280 23.34 -33.54 16.14
CA ARG A 280 22.25 -34.52 16.05
C ARG A 280 20.93 -33.92 15.57
N LEU A 281 20.56 -32.74 16.06
CA LEU A 281 19.23 -32.17 15.90
C LEU A 281 19.20 -30.95 14.95
N GLY A 282 20.34 -30.40 14.56
CA GLY A 282 20.39 -29.23 13.68
C GLY A 282 19.88 -27.93 14.32
N ARG A 283 19.51 -27.94 15.61
CA ARG A 283 19.09 -26.76 16.36
C ARG A 283 20.26 -25.85 16.66
N ALA A 284 20.02 -24.54 16.65
CA ALA A 284 21.02 -23.56 17.02
C ALA A 284 21.29 -23.64 18.52
N ILE A 285 22.56 -23.55 18.89
CA ILE A 285 22.98 -23.53 20.28
C ILE A 285 22.88 -22.10 20.80
N LEU A 286 22.46 -21.94 22.06
CA LEU A 286 22.41 -20.64 22.71
C LEU A 286 23.77 -20.28 23.33
N ASP A 287 24.10 -18.99 23.33
CA ASP A 287 25.37 -18.47 23.88
C ASP A 287 25.36 -18.31 25.42
N GLY A 288 24.28 -18.72 26.08
CA GLY A 288 24.09 -18.59 27.53
C GLY A 288 23.61 -17.20 27.99
N SER A 289 23.54 -16.22 27.09
CA SER A 289 23.00 -14.87 27.34
C SER A 289 21.63 -14.62 26.72
N GLY A 290 21.03 -15.67 26.15
CA GLY A 290 19.75 -15.61 25.45
C GLY A 290 19.87 -15.34 23.95
N GLY A 291 21.09 -15.28 23.40
CA GLY A 291 21.35 -15.21 21.97
C GLY A 291 21.78 -16.56 21.39
N TYR A 292 21.95 -16.60 20.07
CA TYR A 292 22.51 -17.76 19.38
C TYR A 292 24.04 -17.71 19.40
N ALA A 293 24.66 -18.82 19.77
CA ALA A 293 26.10 -19.00 19.71
C ALA A 293 26.56 -18.95 18.24
N GLU A 294 27.45 -18.01 17.92
CA GLU A 294 28.09 -17.93 16.61
C GLU A 294 29.31 -18.87 16.57
N ASP A 295 29.44 -19.61 15.47
CA ASP A 295 30.64 -20.40 15.17
C ASP A 295 31.08 -20.10 13.75
N ARG A 296 32.17 -19.34 13.59
CA ARG A 296 32.65 -18.93 12.26
C ARG A 296 33.52 -19.97 11.55
N LEU A 297 33.86 -21.08 12.23
CA LEU A 297 34.70 -22.14 11.70
C LEU A 297 33.87 -23.33 11.22
N GLU A 298 32.97 -23.83 12.07
CA GLU A 298 32.12 -24.99 11.76
C GLU A 298 30.63 -24.65 11.70
N GLY A 299 30.25 -23.42 12.06
CA GLY A 299 28.85 -23.02 12.08
C GLY A 299 28.22 -22.94 10.71
N VAL A 300 26.89 -23.06 10.70
CA VAL A 300 26.08 -23.14 9.49
C VAL A 300 25.14 -21.95 9.45
N ARG A 301 25.11 -21.25 8.32
CA ARG A 301 24.17 -20.16 8.07
C ARG A 301 22.78 -20.73 7.79
N VAL A 302 21.75 -20.03 8.25
CA VAL A 302 20.36 -20.38 7.92
C VAL A 302 20.12 -20.11 6.43
N ILE A 303 20.58 -18.95 5.97
CA ILE A 303 20.47 -18.53 4.57
C ILE A 303 21.87 -18.20 4.06
N ASP A 304 22.37 -18.99 3.11
CA ASP A 304 23.55 -18.62 2.32
C ASP A 304 23.12 -17.74 1.13
N LEU A 305 23.72 -16.55 1.06
CA LEU A 305 23.46 -15.59 -0.03
C LEU A 305 24.12 -16.03 -1.35
N GLY A 306 25.10 -16.94 -1.34
CA GLY A 306 25.71 -17.52 -2.54
C GLY A 306 26.04 -16.48 -3.61
N VAL A 307 25.39 -16.60 -4.77
CA VAL A 307 25.51 -15.68 -5.94
C VAL A 307 24.39 -14.64 -6.02
N MET A 308 23.47 -14.58 -5.06
CA MET A 308 22.24 -13.77 -5.13
C MET A 308 22.50 -12.26 -5.24
N LEU A 309 23.67 -11.80 -4.79
CA LEU A 309 24.06 -10.38 -4.82
C LEU A 309 25.02 -10.02 -5.97
N ALA A 310 25.38 -10.98 -6.83
CA ALA A 310 26.22 -10.70 -7.99
C ALA A 310 25.45 -9.79 -8.98
N GLY A 311 26.06 -8.66 -9.34
CA GLY A 311 25.43 -7.64 -10.20
C GLY A 311 24.25 -6.92 -9.56
N ALA A 312 24.02 -7.08 -8.25
CA ALA A 312 22.89 -6.44 -7.58
C ALA A 312 23.08 -4.93 -7.49
N ASP A 313 22.03 -4.19 -7.79
CA ASP A 313 21.97 -2.76 -7.51
C ASP A 313 21.48 -2.53 -6.08
N LEU A 314 22.36 -1.99 -5.25
CA LEU A 314 22.14 -1.66 -3.85
C LEU A 314 22.44 -0.18 -3.57
N ALA A 315 22.72 0.63 -4.60
CA ALA A 315 23.13 2.02 -4.45
C ALA A 315 22.16 2.88 -3.63
N ASP A 316 22.71 3.88 -2.93
CA ASP A 316 21.96 4.84 -2.12
C ASP A 316 21.16 4.23 -0.95
N ASN A 317 21.45 2.98 -0.56
CA ASN A 317 20.74 2.29 0.52
C ASN A 317 21.52 2.22 1.84
N ASP A 318 20.76 2.11 2.93
CA ASP A 318 21.28 1.85 4.28
C ASP A 318 21.54 0.34 4.45
N LEU A 319 22.80 -0.03 4.59
CA LEU A 319 23.28 -1.40 4.85
C LEU A 319 24.08 -1.48 6.16
N ARG A 320 23.89 -0.52 7.07
CA ARG A 320 24.60 -0.49 8.34
C ARG A 320 24.38 -1.74 9.18
N TRP A 321 25.44 -2.17 9.86
CA TRP A 321 25.47 -3.37 10.71
C TRP A 321 25.07 -4.67 10.01
N THR A 322 25.02 -4.70 8.68
CA THR A 322 24.64 -5.89 7.92
C THR A 322 25.82 -6.85 7.83
N ASP A 323 25.57 -8.12 8.13
CA ASP A 323 26.49 -9.23 7.91
C ASP A 323 26.38 -9.70 6.46
N LEU A 324 27.34 -9.27 5.64
CA LEU A 324 27.51 -9.70 4.26
C LEU A 324 28.73 -10.62 4.13
N SER A 325 29.23 -11.18 5.22
CA SER A 325 30.42 -12.03 5.18
C SER A 325 30.24 -13.18 4.21
N GLU A 326 31.30 -13.48 3.45
CA GLU A 326 31.34 -14.52 2.42
C GLU A 326 30.40 -14.32 1.22
N ALA A 327 29.61 -13.24 1.17
CA ALA A 327 28.74 -12.95 0.05
C ALA A 327 29.50 -12.69 -1.26
N ASN A 328 28.92 -13.12 -2.37
CA ASN A 328 29.39 -12.77 -3.70
C ASN A 328 28.77 -11.44 -4.16
N LEU A 329 29.60 -10.39 -4.20
CA LEU A 329 29.25 -9.03 -4.61
C LEU A 329 29.94 -8.65 -5.92
N ILE A 330 30.27 -9.64 -6.77
CA ILE A 330 30.87 -9.38 -8.08
C ILE A 330 29.97 -8.45 -8.87
N ARG A 331 30.53 -7.32 -9.37
CA ARG A 331 29.81 -6.28 -10.13
C ARG A 331 28.61 -5.66 -9.41
N ALA A 332 28.50 -5.82 -8.09
CA ALA A 332 27.44 -5.18 -7.32
C ALA A 332 27.65 -3.67 -7.29
N ASN A 333 26.56 -2.93 -7.35
CA ASN A 333 26.57 -1.47 -7.20
C ASN A 333 26.25 -1.11 -5.75
N LEU A 334 27.27 -0.69 -5.00
CA LEU A 334 27.21 -0.22 -3.61
C LEU A 334 27.52 1.29 -3.52
N SER A 335 27.35 2.04 -4.61
CA SER A 335 27.65 3.47 -4.64
C SER A 335 26.74 4.24 -3.68
N ASN A 336 27.31 5.21 -2.95
CA ASN A 336 26.64 6.02 -1.95
C ASN A 336 25.94 5.21 -0.82
N CYS A 337 26.23 3.92 -0.68
CA CYS A 337 25.64 3.11 0.40
C CYS A 337 26.20 3.51 1.76
N ASP A 338 25.35 3.45 2.79
CA ASP A 338 25.79 3.53 4.18
C ASP A 338 26.14 2.12 4.67
N LEU A 339 27.45 1.81 4.70
CA LEU A 339 27.99 0.52 5.14
C LEU A 339 28.54 0.59 6.57
N VAL A 340 28.17 1.59 7.38
CA VAL A 340 28.74 1.75 8.74
C VAL A 340 28.61 0.45 9.53
N LYS A 341 29.75 -0.06 10.02
CA LYS A 341 29.87 -1.32 10.78
C LYS A 341 29.35 -2.57 10.05
N ALA A 342 29.20 -2.55 8.73
CA ALA A 342 28.89 -3.74 7.96
C ALA A 342 30.07 -4.73 7.96
N ASN A 343 29.75 -6.02 7.96
CA ASN A 343 30.76 -7.08 7.86
C ASN A 343 30.86 -7.55 6.40
N LEU A 344 31.97 -7.23 5.74
CA LEU A 344 32.31 -7.63 4.37
C LEU A 344 33.48 -8.63 4.36
N SER A 345 33.81 -9.27 5.50
CA SER A 345 34.89 -10.24 5.57
C SER A 345 34.68 -11.38 4.59
N ARG A 346 35.75 -11.82 3.90
CA ARG A 346 35.71 -12.92 2.93
C ARG A 346 34.71 -12.72 1.76
N THR A 347 34.19 -11.51 1.54
CA THR A 347 33.37 -11.22 0.35
C THR A 347 34.20 -11.23 -0.93
N ILE A 348 33.52 -11.34 -2.06
CA ILE A 348 34.13 -11.18 -3.38
C ILE A 348 33.62 -9.88 -4.00
N LEU A 349 34.49 -8.87 -4.10
CA LEU A 349 34.19 -7.53 -4.60
C LEU A 349 34.80 -7.29 -5.99
N TYR A 350 34.84 -8.31 -6.85
CA TYR A 350 35.39 -8.17 -8.20
C TYR A 350 34.52 -7.22 -9.05
N ASP A 351 35.11 -6.17 -9.64
CA ASP A 351 34.41 -5.12 -10.40
C ASP A 351 33.26 -4.44 -9.61
N ALA A 352 33.27 -4.48 -8.28
CA ALA A 352 32.21 -3.86 -7.46
C ALA A 352 32.37 -2.33 -7.39
N ASN A 353 31.26 -1.60 -7.39
CA ASN A 353 31.27 -0.16 -7.28
C ASN A 353 30.99 0.28 -5.83
N LEU A 354 31.96 0.87 -5.13
CA LEU A 354 31.82 1.45 -3.78
C LEU A 354 32.03 2.97 -3.79
N THR A 355 31.81 3.65 -4.92
CA THR A 355 32.01 5.11 -5.01
C THR A 355 31.15 5.85 -4.00
N ASN A 356 31.74 6.82 -3.29
CA ASN A 356 31.09 7.60 -2.22
C ASN A 356 30.48 6.79 -1.07
N ALA A 357 30.71 5.48 -0.98
CA ALA A 357 30.16 4.66 0.09
C ALA A 357 30.79 5.03 1.44
N ASP A 358 30.01 4.90 2.51
CA ASP A 358 30.48 5.20 3.87
C ASP A 358 31.00 3.93 4.54
N LEU A 359 32.32 3.86 4.71
CA LEU A 359 33.04 2.66 5.16
C LEU A 359 33.42 2.72 6.65
N ASN A 360 32.80 3.61 7.42
CA ASN A 360 33.12 3.77 8.83
C ASN A 360 32.92 2.46 9.62
N GLY A 361 34.02 1.90 10.11
CA GLY A 361 34.01 0.65 10.88
C GLY A 361 33.63 -0.59 10.08
N VAL A 362 33.65 -0.53 8.74
CA VAL A 362 33.50 -1.71 7.88
C VAL A 362 34.59 -2.73 8.19
N ARG A 363 34.20 -4.00 8.30
CA ARG A 363 35.14 -5.11 8.48
C ARG A 363 35.37 -5.82 7.15
N LEU A 364 36.57 -5.68 6.58
CA LEU A 364 36.99 -6.46 5.40
C LEU A 364 37.78 -7.72 5.75
N PHE A 365 38.36 -7.79 6.94
CA PHE A 365 39.19 -8.89 7.43
C PHE A 365 39.11 -8.97 8.97
N TYR A 366 39.57 -10.08 9.53
CA TYR A 366 39.80 -10.26 10.97
C TYR A 366 41.30 -10.25 11.27
N GLY A 367 41.68 -10.14 12.55
CA GLY A 367 43.08 -10.14 12.96
C GLY A 367 43.82 -8.84 12.65
N LEU A 368 45.15 -8.93 12.53
CA LEU A 368 46.04 -7.79 12.31
C LEU A 368 46.17 -7.48 10.81
N PRO A 369 46.19 -6.20 10.39
CA PRO A 369 46.26 -5.82 8.98
C PRO A 369 47.52 -6.32 8.26
N GLU A 370 48.62 -6.54 8.99
CA GLU A 370 49.90 -7.02 8.43
C GLU A 370 49.88 -8.52 8.09
N GLN A 371 49.08 -9.29 8.84
CA GLN A 371 48.94 -10.75 8.73
C GLN A 371 47.70 -11.15 7.92
N ALA A 372 46.70 -10.27 7.87
CA ALA A 372 45.47 -10.53 7.13
C ALA A 372 45.75 -10.81 5.66
N SER A 373 45.10 -11.85 5.13
CA SER A 373 45.16 -12.22 3.71
C SER A 373 43.75 -12.50 3.16
N PRO A 374 43.54 -12.33 1.84
CA PRO A 374 42.27 -12.63 1.20
C PRO A 374 41.86 -14.09 1.40
N ARG A 375 40.56 -14.36 1.39
CA ARG A 375 40.02 -15.73 1.49
C ARG A 375 40.72 -16.71 0.53
N SER A 376 41.12 -17.84 1.07
CA SER A 376 41.60 -18.98 0.28
C SER A 376 40.44 -19.92 -0.08
N ARG A 377 40.59 -20.66 -1.18
CA ARG A 377 39.68 -21.74 -1.57
C ARG A 377 40.06 -23.07 -0.92
N THR A 378 41.31 -23.22 -0.50
CA THR A 378 41.89 -24.47 0.00
C THR A 378 42.18 -24.42 1.48
N GLU A 379 42.42 -23.24 2.04
CA GLU A 379 42.81 -23.06 3.44
C GLU A 379 41.68 -22.43 4.26
N PRO A 380 41.43 -22.93 5.48
CA PRO A 380 40.41 -22.38 6.36
C PRO A 380 40.81 -20.98 6.87
N PRO A 381 39.82 -20.14 7.26
CA PRO A 381 40.09 -18.85 7.88
C PRO A 381 40.76 -19.01 9.24
N ASN A 382 41.80 -18.21 9.50
CA ASN A 382 42.37 -18.03 10.82
C ASN A 382 41.90 -16.68 11.39
N TYR A 383 40.93 -16.70 12.30
CA TYR A 383 40.37 -15.48 12.90
C TYR A 383 41.24 -14.84 13.99
N GLU A 384 42.27 -15.55 14.47
CA GLU A 384 43.24 -15.00 15.43
C GLU A 384 44.29 -14.14 14.72
N THR A 385 44.90 -14.68 13.66
CA THR A 385 45.94 -13.97 12.89
C THR A 385 45.36 -13.06 11.82
N GLY A 386 44.23 -13.46 11.21
CA GLY A 386 43.60 -12.79 10.09
C GLY A 386 43.83 -13.44 8.74
N GLU A 387 44.67 -14.46 8.65
CA GLU A 387 44.96 -15.17 7.42
C GLU A 387 43.69 -15.81 6.84
N HIS A 388 43.47 -15.63 5.54
CA HIS A 388 42.31 -16.14 4.80
C HIS A 388 40.96 -15.62 5.28
N THR A 389 40.93 -14.53 6.05
CA THR A 389 39.68 -13.90 6.52
C THR A 389 39.28 -12.66 5.72
N GLY A 390 40.18 -12.21 4.85
CA GLY A 390 40.02 -10.97 4.12
C GLY A 390 39.12 -11.07 2.89
N ALA A 391 38.47 -9.96 2.55
CA ALA A 391 37.71 -9.80 1.31
C ALA A 391 38.64 -9.84 0.09
N VAL A 392 38.17 -10.42 -1.02
CA VAL A 392 38.84 -10.35 -2.32
C VAL A 392 38.40 -9.06 -2.99
N VAL A 393 39.34 -8.13 -3.16
CA VAL A 393 39.09 -6.80 -3.72
C VAL A 393 39.88 -6.67 -5.01
N GLU A 394 39.22 -6.82 -6.16
CA GLU A 394 39.86 -6.73 -7.47
C GLU A 394 39.03 -5.88 -8.40
N ASN A 395 39.63 -4.87 -9.03
CA ASN A 395 38.93 -3.90 -9.90
C ASN A 395 37.73 -3.19 -9.26
N ALA A 396 37.60 -3.24 -7.93
CA ALA A 396 36.60 -2.47 -7.21
C ALA A 396 36.93 -0.96 -7.29
N ASP A 397 35.89 -0.13 -7.30
CA ASP A 397 36.01 1.33 -7.30
C ASP A 397 35.70 1.90 -5.92
N PHE A 398 36.67 2.53 -5.27
CA PHE A 398 36.51 3.22 -3.99
C PHE A 398 36.55 4.74 -4.11
N THR A 399 36.38 5.30 -5.32
CA THR A 399 36.50 6.74 -5.56
C THR A 399 35.58 7.50 -4.61
N ASN A 400 36.15 8.45 -3.85
CA ASN A 400 35.47 9.26 -2.84
C ASN A 400 34.79 8.46 -1.71
N ALA A 401 35.16 7.19 -1.47
CA ALA A 401 34.67 6.45 -0.32
C ALA A 401 35.01 7.19 0.98
N GLN A 402 34.03 7.27 1.88
CA GLN A 402 34.08 8.11 3.06
C GLN A 402 34.49 7.29 4.29
N ARG A 403 35.21 7.93 5.22
CA ARG A 403 35.52 7.39 6.56
C ARG A 403 36.14 5.99 6.57
N MET A 404 36.92 5.66 5.54
CA MET A 404 37.71 4.43 5.50
C MET A 404 38.79 4.48 6.60
N SER A 405 38.86 3.43 7.43
CA SER A 405 39.89 3.33 8.47
C SER A 405 41.28 3.09 7.86
N GLU A 406 42.33 3.50 8.59
CA GLU A 406 43.73 3.24 8.23
C GLU A 406 44.02 1.75 7.99
N SER A 407 43.48 0.87 8.84
CA SER A 407 43.64 -0.58 8.73
C SER A 407 42.99 -1.16 7.48
N THR A 408 41.78 -0.68 7.15
CA THR A 408 41.05 -1.07 5.94
C THR A 408 41.76 -0.54 4.70
N ARG A 409 42.25 0.71 4.74
CA ARG A 409 43.07 1.28 3.65
C ARG A 409 44.33 0.44 3.43
N TYR A 410 45.05 0.11 4.49
CA TYR A 410 46.26 -0.71 4.42
C TYR A 410 45.98 -2.08 3.79
N TYR A 411 44.95 -2.77 4.26
CA TYR A 411 44.54 -4.07 3.72
C TYR A 411 44.17 -3.97 2.24
N CYS A 412 43.31 -3.01 1.87
CA CYS A 412 42.92 -2.80 0.49
C CYS A 412 44.14 -2.51 -0.37
N CYS A 413 44.98 -1.55 -0.02
CA CYS A 413 46.19 -1.24 -0.78
C CYS A 413 47.15 -2.44 -0.92
N THR A 414 47.24 -3.30 0.10
CA THR A 414 48.12 -4.47 0.09
C THR A 414 47.64 -5.55 -0.86
N TRP A 415 46.32 -5.79 -0.88
CA TRP A 415 45.72 -6.96 -1.51
C TRP A 415 44.79 -6.64 -2.68
N CYS A 416 44.66 -5.38 -3.08
CA CYS A 416 43.87 -5.00 -4.24
C CYS A 416 44.70 -4.91 -5.53
N GLY A 417 44.02 -5.09 -6.66
CA GLY A 417 44.63 -4.95 -7.98
C GLY A 417 45.03 -3.50 -8.31
N GLU A 418 45.90 -3.34 -9.30
CA GLU A 418 46.50 -2.05 -9.69
C GLU A 418 45.46 -0.94 -9.98
N LYS A 419 44.32 -1.31 -10.57
CA LYS A 419 43.22 -0.36 -10.87
C LYS A 419 42.57 0.19 -9.59
N THR A 420 42.27 -0.69 -8.65
CA THR A 420 41.64 -0.33 -7.37
C THR A 420 42.57 0.55 -6.53
N ARG A 421 43.89 0.33 -6.58
CA ARG A 421 44.85 1.18 -5.86
C ARG A 421 44.74 2.66 -6.20
N ARG A 422 44.29 3.00 -7.41
CA ARG A 422 44.13 4.39 -7.86
C ARG A 422 42.87 5.07 -7.33
N THR A 423 41.87 4.30 -6.90
CA THR A 423 40.58 4.82 -6.44
C THR A 423 40.48 4.89 -4.92
N ILE A 424 41.43 4.27 -4.19
CA ILE A 424 41.43 4.25 -2.73
C ILE A 424 41.64 5.66 -2.15
N PRO A 425 40.76 6.13 -1.23
CA PRO A 425 40.92 7.41 -0.57
C PRO A 425 42.17 7.42 0.32
N GLY A 426 42.96 8.49 0.23
CA GLY A 426 44.25 8.60 0.93
C GLY A 426 45.41 7.91 0.22
N GLY A 427 45.17 7.24 -0.91
CA GLY A 427 46.21 6.62 -1.73
C GLY A 427 46.88 5.39 -1.10
N CYS A 428 47.76 4.78 -1.88
CA CYS A 428 48.50 3.56 -1.51
C CYS A 428 50.02 3.76 -1.52
N GLU A 429 50.48 5.00 -1.34
CA GLU A 429 51.90 5.32 -1.28
C GLU A 429 52.56 4.65 -0.07
N GLY A 430 53.71 4.00 -0.28
CA GLY A 430 54.44 3.29 0.78
C GLY A 430 53.86 1.93 1.20
N ILE A 431 52.74 1.48 0.62
CA ILE A 431 52.12 0.18 0.94
C ILE A 431 52.44 -0.85 -0.16
N PRO A 432 53.04 -2.01 0.17
CA PRO A 432 53.45 -3.00 -0.83
C PRO A 432 52.23 -3.60 -1.56
N ASN A 433 52.32 -3.83 -2.87
CA ASN A 433 51.31 -4.60 -3.61
C ASN A 433 51.67 -6.09 -3.51
N LYS A 434 50.94 -6.87 -2.71
CA LYS A 434 51.15 -8.33 -2.58
C LYS A 434 50.34 -9.15 -3.60
N LEU A 435 49.33 -8.56 -4.25
CA LEU A 435 48.52 -9.26 -5.25
C LEU A 435 49.24 -9.37 -6.61
N GLY A 436 50.03 -8.34 -6.96
CA GLY A 436 50.97 -8.39 -8.09
C GLY A 436 50.35 -8.44 -9.49
N ARG A 437 49.05 -8.15 -9.65
CA ARG A 437 48.35 -8.11 -10.94
C ARG A 437 47.32 -6.99 -11.05
#